data_AF-A0A9D7QLJ2-F1
#
_entry.id   AF-A0A9D7QLJ2-F1
#
_cell.length_a   1.000
_cell.length_b   1.000
_cell.length_c   1.000
_cell.angle_alpha   90.00
_cell.angle_beta   90.00
_cell.angle_gamma   90.00
#
_symmetry.space_group_name_H-M   'P 1'
#
loop_
_entity.id
_entity.type
_entity.pdbx_description
1 polymer ?
#
loop_
_entity_poly.entity_id
_entity_poly.type
_entity_poly.pdbx_seq_one_letter_code
_entity_poly.pdbx_strand_id
1 'polypeptide(L)'
;MANQSRPPEGITPAAFDQSKYLVHSRLEIAAILGALRKAGSMVTAYFGSGNDFVLTCIVAVRPEQDELIADLGSSAAANEHALQAGAFTCVALHERVTIRFVGNSLRKTRFEGRDVFSMQFPATLLRLQRREAFRVLTPLIRPLKCIVQSQDGAPKPTELTIVDISCGGVAILDTCSPSHLEAGILLRGCRILFPDGGEVSADIKVKSTFEITLRNGTKRLRAGCEFVAMPGRDQAQIQRYISKLQREDMGRPGRR
;
A
#
# COMPACT_ATOMS: atom_id res chain seq x y z
N MET A 1 21.25 -17.70 7.93
CA MET A 1 20.79 -17.36 6.56
C MET A 1 20.15 -15.98 6.61
N ALA A 2 20.80 -14.99 6.00
CA ALA A 2 20.42 -13.59 6.11
C ALA A 2 19.12 -13.32 5.35
N ASN A 3 18.10 -12.84 6.06
CA ASN A 3 16.89 -12.31 5.46
C ASN A 3 17.25 -10.95 4.85
N GLN A 4 17.63 -10.94 3.57
CA GLN A 4 17.91 -9.73 2.81
C GLN A 4 16.60 -8.96 2.66
N SER A 5 16.38 -8.00 3.56
CA SER A 5 15.33 -6.99 3.47
C SER A 5 15.63 -6.09 2.27
N ARG A 6 15.38 -6.59 1.05
CA ARG A 6 15.36 -5.76 -0.15
C ARG A 6 14.34 -4.63 0.07
N PRO A 7 14.58 -3.42 -0.45
CA PRO A 7 13.52 -2.44 -0.57
C PRO A 7 12.33 -3.11 -1.30
N PRO A 8 11.08 -2.83 -0.90
CA PRO A 8 9.94 -3.34 -1.65
C PRO A 8 10.11 -2.93 -3.12
N GLU A 9 10.26 -3.92 -4.02
CA GLU A 9 10.26 -3.72 -5.46
C GLU A 9 8.99 -2.93 -5.81
N GLY A 10 9.18 -1.66 -6.17
CA GLY A 10 8.13 -0.64 -6.15
C GLY A 10 8.64 0.80 -5.98
N ILE A 11 9.94 1.02 -5.74
CA ILE A 11 10.60 2.34 -5.73
C ILE A 11 11.15 2.72 -7.12
N THR A 12 10.46 2.32 -8.19
CA THR A 12 10.53 3.03 -9.46
C THR A 12 9.11 3.47 -9.76
N PRO A 13 8.77 4.76 -9.55
CA PRO A 13 7.53 5.27 -10.07
C PRO A 13 7.63 5.19 -11.59
N ALA A 14 6.77 4.39 -12.23
CA ALA A 14 6.14 4.87 -13.45
C ALA A 14 5.72 6.33 -13.17
N ALA A 15 6.09 7.26 -14.05
CA ALA A 15 5.96 8.71 -13.90
C ALA A 15 4.52 9.11 -13.52
N PHE A 16 4.22 9.03 -12.23
CA PHE A 16 2.99 9.46 -11.62
C PHE A 16 3.30 10.78 -10.95
N ASP A 17 2.53 11.81 -11.25
CA ASP A 17 2.63 13.07 -10.55
C ASP A 17 2.31 12.85 -9.06
N GLN A 18 3.36 12.84 -8.24
CA GLN A 18 3.26 12.66 -6.80
C GLN A 18 3.03 13.98 -6.06
N SER A 19 3.05 15.12 -6.76
CA SER A 19 2.93 16.46 -6.18
C SER A 19 1.65 16.61 -5.35
N LYS A 20 0.52 16.06 -5.82
CA LYS A 20 -0.77 16.11 -5.12
C LYS A 20 -0.81 15.35 -3.78
N TYR A 21 0.20 14.54 -3.48
CA TYR A 21 0.32 13.81 -2.22
C TYR A 21 1.40 14.40 -1.30
N LEU A 22 2.05 15.51 -1.70
CA LEU A 22 2.99 16.22 -0.86
C LEU A 22 2.24 17.11 0.13
N VAL A 23 2.66 16.99 1.37
CA VAL A 23 2.25 17.82 2.49
C VAL A 23 3.36 18.82 2.75
N HIS A 24 3.00 20.11 2.70
CA HIS A 24 3.91 21.24 2.92
C HIS A 24 3.60 22.00 4.22
N SER A 25 2.38 21.84 4.76
CA SER A 25 1.98 22.52 6.00
C SER A 25 2.76 21.96 7.18
N ARG A 26 3.57 22.81 7.84
CA ARG A 26 4.39 22.41 9.00
C ARG A 26 3.53 21.83 10.13
N LEU A 27 2.34 22.39 10.35
CA LEU A 27 1.37 21.89 11.33
C LEU A 27 0.86 20.49 10.97
N GLU A 28 0.55 20.25 9.70
CA GLU A 28 0.07 18.95 9.22
C GLU A 28 1.18 17.90 9.27
N ILE A 29 2.40 18.26 8.88
CA ILE A 29 3.58 17.39 8.99
C ILE A 29 3.79 17.00 10.47
N ALA A 30 3.70 17.96 11.40
CA ALA A 30 3.85 17.70 12.82
C ALA A 30 2.75 16.76 13.35
N ALA A 31 1.51 16.92 12.89
CA ALA A 31 0.42 16.02 13.23
C ALA A 31 0.67 14.58 12.73
N ILE A 32 1.10 14.41 11.48
CA ILE A 32 1.40 13.09 10.89
C ILE A 32 2.57 12.41 11.62
N LEU A 33 3.68 13.11 11.82
CA LEU A 33 4.84 12.58 12.54
C LEU A 33 4.51 12.29 14.01
N GLY A 34 3.68 13.13 14.63
CA GLY A 34 3.18 12.92 15.99
C GLY A 34 2.29 11.68 16.10
N ALA A 35 1.49 11.38 15.08
CA ALA A 35 0.69 10.17 15.01
C ALA A 35 1.56 8.91 14.83
N LEU A 36 2.61 8.98 14.01
CA LEU A 36 3.62 7.90 13.90
C LEU A 36 4.31 7.64 15.25
N ARG A 37 4.73 8.70 15.96
CA ARG A 37 5.29 8.59 17.32
C ARG A 37 4.31 7.92 18.27
N LYS A 38 3.07 8.43 18.35
CA LYS A 38 2.04 7.92 19.27
C LYS A 38 1.72 6.44 19.02
N ALA A 39 1.76 6.01 17.76
CA ALA A 39 1.54 4.62 17.37
C ALA A 39 2.77 3.72 17.53
N GLY A 40 3.95 4.26 17.89
CA GLY A 40 5.20 3.50 17.94
C GLY A 40 5.58 2.89 16.59
N SER A 41 5.23 3.58 15.50
CA SER A 41 5.39 3.04 14.14
C SER A 41 6.87 2.93 13.76
N MET A 42 7.27 1.76 13.24
CA MET A 42 8.61 1.55 12.70
C MET A 42 8.83 2.45 11.48
N VAL A 43 10.01 3.07 11.44
CA VAL A 43 10.50 3.90 10.34
C VAL A 43 11.77 3.25 9.79
N THR A 44 11.80 3.01 8.48
CA THR A 44 13.01 2.59 7.79
C THR A 44 13.67 3.82 7.18
N ALA A 45 14.88 4.15 7.64
CA ALA A 45 15.71 5.22 7.10
C ALA A 45 16.72 4.63 6.11
N TYR A 46 16.53 4.89 4.82
CA TYR A 46 17.41 4.45 3.74
C TYR A 46 18.47 5.52 3.42
N PHE A 47 19.72 5.09 3.21
CA PHE A 47 20.85 5.94 2.84
C PHE A 47 21.81 5.19 1.90
N GLY A 48 22.95 5.80 1.54
CA GLY A 48 23.98 5.12 0.74
C GLY A 48 23.45 4.61 -0.60
N SER A 49 22.79 5.47 -1.40
CA SER A 49 22.07 5.12 -2.64
C SER A 49 20.86 4.18 -2.51
N GLY A 50 20.42 3.88 -1.28
CA GLY A 50 19.20 3.13 -0.99
C GLY A 50 19.40 1.65 -0.65
N ASN A 51 20.65 1.17 -0.68
CA ASN A 51 20.99 -0.21 -0.31
C ASN A 51 21.22 -0.37 1.20
N ASP A 52 21.60 0.70 1.89
CA ASP A 52 21.80 0.70 3.33
C ASP A 52 20.58 1.29 4.05
N PHE A 53 20.27 0.74 5.22
CA PHE A 53 19.16 1.22 6.02
C PHE A 53 19.36 1.03 7.52
N VAL A 54 18.63 1.84 8.29
CA VAL A 54 18.44 1.69 9.73
C VAL A 54 16.94 1.62 10.03
N LEU A 55 16.54 0.67 10.87
CA LEU A 55 15.21 0.62 11.47
C LEU A 55 15.21 1.45 12.75
N THR A 56 14.29 2.40 12.86
CA THR A 56 14.18 3.35 13.98
C THR A 56 12.71 3.66 14.27
N CYS A 57 12.43 4.37 15.37
CA CYS A 57 11.12 4.89 15.74
C CYS A 57 11.23 6.38 16.08
N ILE A 58 10.19 7.16 15.78
CA ILE A 58 10.16 8.58 16.19
C ILE A 58 9.95 8.65 17.70
N VAL A 59 10.82 9.38 18.39
CA VAL A 59 10.80 9.59 19.85
C VAL A 59 10.18 10.95 20.20
N ALA A 60 10.52 12.00 19.46
CA ALA A 60 9.96 13.34 19.68
C ALA A 60 9.84 14.12 18.38
N VAL A 61 8.81 14.98 18.32
CA VAL A 61 8.53 15.86 17.18
C VAL A 61 8.51 17.29 17.71
N ARG A 62 9.44 18.12 17.26
CA ARG A 62 9.71 19.46 17.78
C ARG A 62 9.73 20.49 16.64
N PRO A 63 8.55 20.81 16.03
CA PRO A 63 8.49 21.69 14.87
C PRO A 63 8.94 23.12 15.19
N GLU A 64 8.74 23.62 16.41
CA GLU A 64 9.20 24.98 16.78
C GLU A 64 10.73 25.07 16.90
N GLN A 65 11.42 23.95 17.13
CA GLN A 65 12.87 23.85 17.22
C GLN A 65 13.53 23.32 15.93
N ASP A 66 12.75 23.16 14.86
CA ASP A 66 13.18 22.55 13.59
C ASP A 66 13.82 21.18 13.77
N GLU A 67 13.27 20.36 14.66
CA GLU A 67 13.89 19.11 15.07
C GLU A 67 12.94 17.92 15.09
N LEU A 68 13.43 16.78 14.61
CA LEU A 68 12.81 15.47 14.72
C LEU A 68 13.82 14.52 15.40
N ILE A 69 13.36 13.77 16.41
CA ILE A 69 14.20 12.87 17.19
C ILE A 69 13.72 11.44 16.98
N ALA A 70 14.65 10.52 16.72
CA ALA A 70 14.38 9.12 16.50
C ALA A 70 15.36 8.23 17.27
N ASP A 71 14.96 7.00 17.60
CA ASP A 71 15.83 6.05 18.31
C ASP A 71 17.02 5.62 17.43
N LEU A 72 18.08 5.15 18.08
CA LEU A 72 19.13 4.43 17.34
C LEU A 72 18.62 3.09 16.83
N GLY A 73 19.15 2.63 15.70
CA GLY A 73 18.94 1.28 15.23
C GLY A 73 19.66 0.24 16.08
N SER A 74 19.31 -1.02 15.90
CA SER A 74 19.92 -2.14 16.63
C SER A 74 21.38 -2.44 16.23
N SER A 75 21.82 -1.98 15.05
CA SER A 75 23.18 -2.19 14.55
C SER A 75 24.02 -0.93 14.73
N ALA A 76 25.04 -0.99 15.60
CA ALA A 76 25.97 0.11 15.82
C ALA A 76 26.70 0.52 14.52
N ALA A 77 27.14 -0.45 13.71
CA ALA A 77 27.79 -0.18 12.43
C ALA A 77 26.87 0.54 11.44
N ALA A 78 25.58 0.14 11.38
CA ALA A 78 24.61 0.82 10.52
C ALA A 78 24.30 2.23 11.03
N ASN A 79 24.26 2.44 12.35
CA ASN A 79 24.08 3.76 12.95
C ASN A 79 25.26 4.69 12.63
N GLU A 80 26.49 4.20 12.75
CA GLU A 80 27.70 4.96 12.40
C GLU A 80 27.71 5.33 10.91
N HIS A 81 27.35 4.39 10.04
CA HIS A 81 27.25 4.66 8.61
C HIS A 81 26.15 5.68 8.28
N ALA A 82 25.00 5.60 8.96
CA ALA A 82 23.91 6.56 8.81
C ALA A 82 24.34 7.98 9.23
N LEU A 83 25.16 8.13 10.26
CA LEU A 83 25.69 9.44 10.70
C LEU A 83 26.65 10.07 9.69
N GLN A 84 27.29 9.26 8.86
CA GLN A 84 28.14 9.73 7.77
C GLN A 84 27.35 10.03 6.49
N ALA A 85 26.08 9.62 6.43
CA ALA A 85 25.21 9.91 5.31
C ALA A 85 24.72 11.37 5.37
N GLY A 86 24.87 12.10 4.27
CA GLY A 86 24.40 13.50 4.20
C GLY A 86 22.87 13.64 4.24
N ALA A 87 22.15 12.71 3.62
CA ALA A 87 20.69 12.69 3.56
C ALA A 87 20.18 11.25 3.59
N PHE A 88 18.96 11.07 4.09
CA PHE A 88 18.30 9.77 4.17
C PHE A 88 16.81 9.89 3.86
N THR A 89 16.26 8.83 3.27
CA THR A 89 14.83 8.74 2.99
C THR A 89 14.17 7.87 4.04
N CYS A 90 13.31 8.47 4.86
CA CYS A 90 12.49 7.78 5.83
C CYS A 90 11.21 7.28 5.17
N VAL A 91 10.87 6.01 5.40
CA VAL A 91 9.62 5.39 4.99
C VAL A 91 8.95 4.75 6.20
N ALA A 92 7.68 5.07 6.41
CA ALA A 92 6.86 4.51 7.47
C ALA A 92 5.45 4.19 6.96
N LEU A 93 4.72 3.38 7.70
CA LEU A 93 3.31 3.09 7.45
C LEU A 93 2.48 3.62 8.61
N HIS A 94 1.53 4.50 8.30
CA HIS A 94 0.53 4.97 9.27
C HIS A 94 -0.86 4.59 8.76
N GLU A 95 -1.59 3.75 9.48
CA GLU A 95 -2.95 3.31 9.09
C GLU A 95 -3.05 2.82 7.62
N ARG A 96 -2.06 2.04 7.18
CA ARG A 96 -1.93 1.53 5.79
C ARG A 96 -1.66 2.61 4.72
N VAL A 97 -1.35 3.83 5.13
CA VAL A 97 -0.88 4.92 4.26
C VAL A 97 0.65 5.00 4.37
N THR A 98 1.34 4.95 3.24
CA THR A 98 2.79 5.13 3.20
C THR A 98 3.11 6.60 3.42
N ILE A 99 3.91 6.85 4.43
CA ILE A 99 4.49 8.14 4.75
C ILE A 99 5.96 8.11 4.34
N ARG A 100 6.40 9.09 3.57
CA ARG A 100 7.80 9.24 3.17
C ARG A 100 8.25 10.67 3.35
N PHE A 101 9.44 10.86 3.92
CA PHE A 101 10.05 12.17 4.04
C PHE A 101 11.57 12.03 3.94
N VAL A 102 12.24 13.12 3.60
CA VAL A 102 13.70 13.20 3.59
C VAL A 102 14.13 13.83 4.90
N GLY A 103 15.07 13.18 5.58
CA GLY A 103 15.76 13.76 6.71
C GLY A 103 17.19 14.13 6.34
N ASN A 104 17.66 15.23 6.91
CA ASN A 104 18.99 15.79 6.70
C ASN A 104 19.65 16.07 8.05
N SER A 105 20.97 16.28 8.03
CA SER A 105 21.74 16.73 9.20
C SER A 105 21.58 15.78 10.40
N LEU A 106 21.66 14.47 10.13
CA LEU A 106 21.58 13.45 11.17
C LEU A 106 22.77 13.59 12.13
N ARG A 107 22.47 13.66 13.42
CA ARG A 107 23.49 13.67 14.48
C ARG A 107 23.07 12.76 15.62
N LYS A 108 24.06 12.18 16.30
CA LYS A 108 23.84 11.46 17.54
C LYS A 108 23.79 12.46 18.69
N THR A 109 22.76 12.41 19.53
CA THR A 109 22.61 13.25 20.72
C THR A 109 21.98 12.47 21.85
N ARG A 110 21.79 13.11 23.00
CA ARG A 110 21.13 12.53 24.17
C ARG A 110 19.79 13.20 24.41
N PHE A 111 18.73 12.40 24.50
CA PHE A 111 17.37 12.87 24.82
C PHE A 111 16.80 11.98 25.92
N GLU A 112 16.30 12.59 27.00
CA GLU A 112 15.77 11.86 28.18
C GLU A 112 16.73 10.76 28.69
N GLY A 113 18.02 11.07 28.74
CA GLY A 113 19.05 10.15 29.24
C GLY A 113 19.48 9.04 28.27
N ARG A 114 18.88 8.93 27.08
CA ARG A 114 19.16 7.90 26.07
C ARG A 114 19.84 8.48 24.84
N ASP A 115 20.68 7.67 24.20
CA ASP A 115 21.28 8.00 22.92
C ASP A 115 20.23 7.91 21.80
N VAL A 116 20.14 8.96 20.99
CA VAL A 116 19.14 9.09 19.92
C VAL A 116 19.76 9.73 18.69
N PHE A 117 19.09 9.57 17.55
CA PHE A 117 19.27 10.43 16.39
C PHE A 117 18.46 11.70 16.54
N SER A 118 19.06 12.83 16.17
CA SER A 118 18.39 14.10 15.93
C SER A 118 18.65 14.55 14.50
N MET A 119 17.62 15.06 13.84
CA MET A 119 17.65 15.54 12.46
C MET A 119 16.80 16.81 12.32
N GLN A 120 16.96 17.54 11.22
CA GLN A 120 16.07 18.65 10.91
C GLN A 120 14.62 18.19 10.74
N PHE A 121 13.67 19.01 11.16
CA PHE A 121 12.26 18.78 10.90
C PHE A 121 12.01 18.85 9.37
N PRO A 122 11.35 17.84 8.77
CA PRO A 122 11.21 17.78 7.32
C PRO A 122 10.34 18.93 6.80
N ALA A 123 10.84 19.64 5.79
CA ALA A 123 10.09 20.72 5.13
C ALA A 123 8.88 20.21 4.33
N THR A 124 8.95 18.96 3.86
CA THR A 124 7.90 18.32 3.07
C THR A 124 7.80 16.84 3.41
N LEU A 125 6.60 16.29 3.34
CA LEU A 125 6.33 14.88 3.56
C LEU A 125 5.33 14.36 2.52
N LEU A 126 5.63 13.22 1.92
CA LEU A 126 4.77 12.53 0.96
C LEU A 126 3.84 11.56 1.70
N ARG A 127 2.52 11.82 1.65
CA ARG A 127 1.48 10.97 2.23
C ARG A 127 0.71 10.26 1.12
N LEU A 128 1.14 9.04 0.76
CA LEU A 128 0.62 8.28 -0.39
C LEU A 128 -0.75 7.64 -0.13
N GLN A 129 -1.77 8.45 0.13
CA GLN A 129 -3.16 7.99 0.18
C GLN A 129 -3.78 8.01 -1.23
N ARG A 130 -3.39 7.04 -2.06
CA ARG A 130 -3.80 6.98 -3.49
C ARG A 130 -5.22 6.44 -3.72
N ARG A 131 -5.95 6.11 -2.65
CA ARG A 131 -7.20 5.34 -2.74
C ARG A 131 -8.34 6.13 -2.13
N GLU A 132 -9.37 6.35 -2.95
CA GLU A 132 -10.61 7.04 -2.58
C GLU A 132 -11.62 6.10 -1.91
N ALA A 133 -11.47 4.77 -2.11
CA ALA A 133 -12.36 3.76 -1.55
C ALA A 133 -11.60 2.70 -0.73
N PHE A 134 -12.21 2.30 0.39
CA PHE A 134 -11.74 1.20 1.23
C PHE A 134 -11.79 -0.13 0.46
N ARG A 135 -10.80 -1.00 0.69
CA ARG A 135 -10.70 -2.32 0.04
C ARG A 135 -10.73 -3.44 1.07
N VAL A 136 -11.42 -4.52 0.75
CA VAL A 136 -11.47 -5.73 1.56
C VAL A 136 -10.92 -6.89 0.75
N LEU A 137 -10.11 -7.74 1.40
CA LEU A 137 -9.68 -9.01 0.82
C LEU A 137 -10.87 -9.97 0.76
N THR A 138 -11.06 -10.63 -0.36
CA THR A 138 -12.11 -11.64 -0.49
C THR A 138 -11.73 -12.93 0.26
N PRO A 139 -12.71 -13.72 0.75
CA PRO A 139 -12.42 -14.97 1.44
C PRO A 139 -11.67 -15.97 0.54
N LEU A 140 -10.60 -16.58 1.04
CA LEU A 140 -9.81 -17.55 0.26
C LEU A 140 -10.58 -18.84 -0.07
N ILE A 141 -11.45 -19.30 0.84
CA ILE A 141 -12.19 -20.57 0.68
C ILE A 141 -13.34 -20.41 -0.33
N ARG A 142 -14.00 -19.26 -0.32
CA ARG A 142 -15.11 -18.92 -1.22
C ARG A 142 -14.90 -17.50 -1.77
N PRO A 143 -13.97 -17.33 -2.73
CA PRO A 143 -13.69 -16.02 -3.28
C PRO A 143 -14.82 -15.57 -4.20
N LEU A 144 -14.91 -14.28 -4.45
CA LEU A 144 -15.78 -13.77 -5.50
C LEU A 144 -15.21 -14.17 -6.85
N LYS A 145 -16.11 -14.39 -7.80
CA LYS A 145 -15.76 -14.73 -9.17
C LYS A 145 -16.17 -13.60 -10.10
N CYS A 146 -15.33 -13.32 -11.08
CA CYS A 146 -15.63 -12.41 -12.18
C CYS A 146 -15.78 -13.25 -13.45
N ILE A 147 -16.97 -13.26 -14.03
CA ILE A 147 -17.24 -13.86 -15.32
C ILE A 147 -17.03 -12.79 -16.38
N VAL A 148 -15.96 -12.96 -17.15
CA VAL A 148 -15.67 -12.14 -18.33
C VAL A 148 -16.33 -12.81 -19.52
N GLN A 149 -17.20 -12.06 -20.20
CA GLN A 149 -17.85 -12.56 -21.41
C GLN A 149 -16.81 -12.73 -22.51
N SER A 150 -17.00 -13.75 -23.35
CA SER A 150 -16.18 -13.92 -24.54
C SER A 150 -16.33 -12.70 -25.45
N GLN A 151 -15.21 -12.08 -25.82
CA GLN A 151 -15.15 -11.12 -26.92
C GLN A 151 -14.57 -11.84 -28.14
N ASP A 152 -15.05 -11.48 -29.33
CA ASP A 152 -14.51 -11.95 -30.61
C ASP A 152 -14.54 -13.48 -30.84
N GLY A 153 -15.71 -14.10 -30.66
CA GLY A 153 -15.95 -15.47 -31.15
C GLY A 153 -15.26 -16.60 -30.37
N ALA A 154 -14.64 -16.32 -29.23
CA ALA A 154 -14.07 -17.37 -28.38
C ALA A 154 -15.20 -18.21 -27.72
N PRO A 155 -15.02 -19.53 -27.55
CA PRO A 155 -16.16 -20.42 -27.34
C PRO A 155 -16.77 -20.41 -25.93
N LYS A 156 -16.14 -19.81 -24.90
CA LYS A 156 -16.68 -19.81 -23.52
C LYS A 156 -16.30 -18.56 -22.73
N PRO A 157 -17.18 -18.10 -21.81
CA PRO A 157 -16.84 -17.05 -20.85
C PRO A 157 -15.72 -17.52 -19.91
N THR A 158 -14.86 -16.60 -19.50
CA THR A 158 -13.72 -16.87 -18.63
C THR A 158 -14.09 -16.54 -17.18
N GLU A 159 -13.90 -17.49 -16.28
CA GLU A 159 -14.04 -17.26 -14.84
C GLU A 159 -12.71 -16.87 -14.23
N LEU A 160 -12.67 -15.69 -13.62
CA LEU A 160 -11.49 -15.16 -12.93
C LEU A 160 -11.77 -14.99 -11.43
N THR A 161 -10.72 -15.08 -10.62
CA THR A 161 -10.87 -14.98 -9.16
C THR A 161 -10.60 -13.56 -8.69
N ILE A 162 -11.52 -12.97 -7.92
CA ILE A 162 -11.32 -11.65 -7.32
C ILE A 162 -10.64 -11.83 -5.96
N VAL A 163 -9.53 -11.13 -5.74
CA VAL A 163 -8.71 -11.22 -4.51
C VAL A 163 -8.89 -10.04 -3.56
N ASP A 164 -9.27 -8.88 -4.08
CA ASP A 164 -9.75 -7.75 -3.27
C ASP A 164 -10.84 -6.99 -4.02
N ILE A 165 -11.74 -6.37 -3.25
CA ILE A 165 -12.87 -5.59 -3.75
C ILE A 165 -13.00 -4.27 -3.00
N SER A 166 -13.41 -3.24 -3.74
CA SER A 166 -13.75 -1.90 -3.26
C SER A 166 -14.98 -1.39 -4.01
N CYS A 167 -15.53 -0.25 -3.60
CA CYS A 167 -16.69 0.34 -4.27
C CYS A 167 -16.38 0.84 -5.68
N GLY A 168 -15.11 1.14 -5.97
CA GLY A 168 -14.66 1.64 -7.28
C GLY A 168 -13.99 0.60 -8.18
N GLY A 169 -13.79 -0.63 -7.71
CA GLY A 169 -13.08 -1.64 -8.51
C GLY A 169 -12.65 -2.86 -7.73
N VAL A 170 -11.97 -3.77 -8.43
CA VAL A 170 -11.56 -5.10 -7.97
C VAL A 170 -10.13 -5.42 -8.39
N ALA A 171 -9.44 -6.24 -7.59
CA ALA A 171 -8.23 -6.92 -8.03
C ALA A 171 -8.57 -8.34 -8.45
N ILE A 172 -8.19 -8.70 -9.68
CA ILE A 172 -8.43 -10.00 -10.29
C ILE A 172 -7.11 -10.76 -10.36
N LEU A 173 -7.15 -12.04 -10.01
CA LEU A 173 -6.08 -12.99 -10.20
C LEU A 173 -6.45 -13.90 -11.36
N ASP A 174 -5.62 -13.88 -12.39
CA ASP A 174 -5.79 -14.75 -13.54
C ASP A 174 -5.35 -16.17 -13.19
N THR A 175 -6.21 -17.14 -13.46
CA THR A 175 -5.91 -18.56 -13.36
C THR A 175 -5.85 -19.25 -14.72
N CYS A 176 -6.27 -18.60 -15.79
CA CYS A 176 -6.50 -19.19 -17.11
C CYS A 176 -6.14 -18.19 -18.23
N SER A 177 -4.86 -18.18 -18.62
CA SER A 177 -4.24 -17.47 -19.76
C SER A 177 -4.15 -15.94 -19.67
N PRO A 178 -2.94 -15.35 -19.80
CA PRO A 178 -2.69 -13.92 -19.57
C PRO A 178 -3.35 -12.93 -20.55
N SER A 179 -4.00 -13.41 -21.62
CA SER A 179 -4.48 -12.60 -22.75
C SER A 179 -5.67 -11.70 -22.44
N HIS A 180 -6.39 -11.90 -21.32
CA HIS A 180 -7.62 -11.15 -21.02
C HIS A 180 -7.43 -9.92 -20.13
N LEU A 181 -6.24 -9.76 -19.56
CA LEU A 181 -6.03 -8.81 -18.48
C LEU A 181 -4.97 -7.77 -18.81
N GLU A 182 -4.72 -7.40 -20.06
CA GLU A 182 -3.75 -6.33 -20.35
C GLU A 182 -4.24 -4.95 -19.88
N ALA A 183 -3.29 -4.12 -19.40
CA ALA A 183 -3.62 -2.77 -18.94
C ALA A 183 -4.18 -1.91 -20.07
N GLY A 184 -5.31 -1.24 -19.83
CA GLY A 184 -6.02 -0.43 -20.80
C GLY A 184 -7.27 -1.09 -21.39
N ILE A 185 -7.38 -2.42 -21.35
CA ILE A 185 -8.53 -3.15 -21.88
C ILE A 185 -9.81 -2.81 -21.11
N LEU A 186 -10.91 -2.63 -21.85
CA LEU A 186 -12.26 -2.53 -21.31
C LEU A 186 -12.99 -3.87 -21.51
N LEU A 187 -13.28 -4.55 -20.42
CA LEU A 187 -14.09 -5.76 -20.39
C LEU A 187 -15.54 -5.36 -20.16
N ARG A 188 -16.40 -5.57 -21.15
CA ARG A 188 -17.82 -5.19 -21.07
C ARG A 188 -18.68 -6.33 -20.55
N GLY A 189 -19.75 -5.98 -19.84
CA GLY A 189 -20.75 -6.94 -19.37
C GLY A 189 -20.21 -8.03 -18.44
N CYS A 190 -19.17 -7.71 -17.66
CA CYS A 190 -18.65 -8.65 -16.67
C CYS A 190 -19.69 -8.88 -15.59
N ARG A 191 -19.78 -10.12 -15.09
CA ARG A 191 -20.63 -10.46 -13.95
C ARG A 191 -19.78 -10.83 -12.75
N ILE A 192 -20.02 -10.17 -11.62
CA ILE A 192 -19.36 -10.47 -10.36
C ILE A 192 -20.32 -11.34 -9.55
N LEU A 193 -19.91 -12.58 -9.31
CA LEU A 193 -20.68 -13.56 -8.54
C LEU A 193 -20.26 -13.51 -7.07
N PHE A 194 -21.23 -13.28 -6.20
CA PHE A 194 -21.04 -13.35 -4.76
C PHE A 194 -21.20 -14.80 -4.27
N PRO A 195 -20.42 -15.22 -3.25
CA PRO A 195 -20.52 -16.57 -2.69
C PRO A 195 -21.89 -16.96 -2.13
N ASP A 196 -22.74 -15.98 -1.80
CA ASP A 196 -24.07 -16.14 -1.22
C ASP A 196 -25.21 -16.09 -2.26
N GLY A 197 -24.88 -16.18 -3.55
CA GLY A 197 -25.86 -16.36 -4.63
C GLY A 197 -26.39 -15.08 -5.26
N GLY A 198 -25.79 -13.93 -4.97
CA GLY A 198 -26.04 -12.69 -5.72
C GLY A 198 -25.09 -12.53 -6.90
N GLU A 199 -25.47 -11.71 -7.88
CA GLU A 199 -24.55 -11.19 -8.89
C GLU A 199 -24.74 -9.70 -9.13
N VAL A 200 -23.71 -9.03 -9.65
CA VAL A 200 -23.79 -7.66 -10.18
C VAL A 200 -23.13 -7.60 -11.54
N SER A 201 -23.63 -6.73 -12.42
CA SER A 201 -23.06 -6.48 -13.74
C SER A 201 -22.22 -5.21 -13.74
N ALA A 202 -21.04 -5.28 -14.36
CA ALA A 202 -20.14 -4.14 -14.45
C ALA A 202 -19.32 -4.20 -15.73
N ASP A 203 -19.11 -3.04 -16.35
CA ASP A 203 -17.97 -2.87 -17.25
C ASP A 203 -16.72 -2.65 -16.39
N ILE A 204 -15.62 -3.33 -16.74
CA ILE A 204 -14.40 -3.36 -15.95
C ILE A 204 -13.23 -2.91 -16.84
N LYS A 205 -12.57 -1.82 -16.44
CA LYS A 205 -11.34 -1.36 -17.11
C LYS A 205 -10.11 -1.85 -16.36
N VAL A 206 -9.21 -2.52 -17.06
CA VAL A 206 -7.92 -2.92 -16.49
C VAL A 206 -7.02 -1.69 -16.39
N LYS A 207 -6.54 -1.37 -15.18
CA LYS A 207 -5.71 -0.19 -14.91
C LYS A 207 -4.24 -0.53 -14.74
N SER A 208 -3.93 -1.73 -14.27
CA SER A 208 -2.56 -2.16 -14.01
C SER A 208 -2.45 -3.68 -14.03
N THR A 209 -1.36 -4.20 -14.53
CA THR A 209 -0.99 -5.61 -14.52
C THR A 209 0.38 -5.80 -13.92
N PHE A 210 0.55 -6.86 -13.13
CA PHE A 210 1.86 -7.27 -12.65
C PHE A 210 1.86 -8.76 -12.32
N GLU A 211 3.01 -9.39 -12.50
CA GLU A 211 3.22 -10.78 -12.12
C GLU A 211 3.39 -10.88 -10.60
N ILE A 212 2.73 -11.87 -10.00
CA ILE A 212 2.93 -12.25 -8.61
C ILE A 212 3.41 -13.69 -8.52
N THR A 213 4.33 -13.94 -7.61
CA THR A 213 4.73 -15.31 -7.25
C THR A 213 3.92 -15.74 -6.04
N LEU A 214 3.09 -16.78 -6.21
CA LEU A 214 2.35 -17.39 -5.11
C LEU A 214 3.30 -18.16 -4.18
N ARG A 215 2.82 -18.51 -2.97
CA ARG A 215 3.62 -19.24 -1.97
C ARG A 215 4.18 -20.58 -2.47
N ASN A 216 3.52 -21.20 -3.43
CA ASN A 216 3.94 -22.43 -4.08
C ASN A 216 4.92 -22.19 -5.25
N GLY A 217 5.49 -20.99 -5.39
CA GLY A 217 6.40 -20.62 -6.47
C GLY A 217 5.72 -20.37 -7.82
N THR A 218 4.41 -20.56 -7.93
CA THR A 218 3.70 -20.39 -9.20
C THR A 218 3.53 -18.90 -9.52
N LYS A 219 3.96 -18.51 -10.72
CA LYS A 219 3.73 -17.17 -11.27
C LYS A 219 2.29 -17.03 -11.76
N ARG A 220 1.66 -15.92 -11.41
CA ARG A 220 0.28 -15.57 -11.78
C ARG A 220 0.20 -14.09 -12.13
N LEU A 221 -0.70 -13.74 -13.03
CA LEU A 221 -0.97 -12.35 -13.37
C LEU A 221 -2.02 -11.78 -12.41
N ARG A 222 -1.71 -10.64 -11.79
CA ARG A 222 -2.66 -9.87 -11.00
C ARG A 222 -3.00 -8.58 -11.73
N ALA A 223 -4.29 -8.34 -11.91
CA ALA A 223 -4.82 -7.16 -12.55
C ALA A 223 -5.58 -6.29 -11.54
N GLY A 224 -5.24 -5.01 -11.49
CA GLY A 224 -6.02 -3.99 -10.79
C GLY A 224 -7.03 -3.39 -11.76
N CYS A 225 -8.32 -3.48 -11.42
CA CYS A 225 -9.40 -3.09 -12.31
C CYS A 225 -10.33 -2.06 -11.68
N GLU A 226 -10.90 -1.20 -12.50
CA GLU A 226 -11.82 -0.12 -12.14
C GLU A 226 -13.21 -0.42 -12.72
N PHE A 227 -14.26 -0.17 -11.94
CA PHE A 227 -15.63 -0.26 -12.44
C PHE A 227 -15.97 0.97 -13.29
N VAL A 228 -16.54 0.74 -14.47
CA VAL A 228 -16.94 1.78 -15.40
C VAL A 228 -18.46 1.89 -15.40
N ALA A 229 -18.97 3.09 -15.11
CA ALA A 229 -20.39 3.45 -15.22
C ALA A 229 -21.37 2.43 -14.58
N MET A 230 -21.01 1.88 -13.42
CA MET A 230 -21.85 0.91 -12.72
C MET A 230 -23.16 1.55 -12.21
N PRO A 231 -24.33 0.92 -12.41
CA PRO A 231 -25.60 1.43 -11.88
C PRO A 231 -25.58 1.54 -10.35
N GLY A 232 -26.25 2.56 -9.80
CA GLY A 232 -26.27 2.81 -8.35
C GLY A 232 -26.82 1.64 -7.51
N ARG A 233 -27.73 0.83 -8.08
CA ARG A 233 -28.23 -0.41 -7.47
C ARG A 233 -27.10 -1.42 -7.20
N ASP A 234 -26.25 -1.63 -8.21
CA ASP A 234 -25.16 -2.62 -8.16
C ASP A 234 -24.02 -2.11 -7.27
N GLN A 235 -23.73 -0.80 -7.32
CA GLN A 235 -22.80 -0.16 -6.38
C GLN A 235 -23.25 -0.36 -4.93
N ALA A 236 -24.54 -0.17 -4.64
CA ALA A 236 -25.08 -0.38 -3.30
C ALA A 236 -24.99 -1.85 -2.86
N GLN A 237 -25.11 -2.81 -3.78
CA GLN A 237 -24.93 -4.22 -3.49
C GLN A 237 -23.47 -4.56 -3.15
N ILE A 238 -22.51 -4.02 -3.91
CA ILE A 238 -21.08 -4.14 -3.60
C ILE A 238 -20.77 -3.53 -2.23
N GLN A 239 -21.28 -2.33 -1.93
CA GLN A 239 -21.10 -1.67 -0.64
C GLN A 239 -21.63 -2.53 0.51
N ARG A 240 -22.85 -3.08 0.40
CA ARG A 240 -23.42 -3.98 1.43
C ARG A 240 -22.55 -5.21 1.64
N TYR A 241 -22.02 -5.77 0.56
CA TYR A 241 -21.14 -6.93 0.63
C TYR A 241 -19.79 -6.61 1.31
N ILE A 242 -19.18 -5.47 0.98
CA ILE A 242 -17.96 -4.97 1.65
C ILE A 242 -18.21 -4.81 3.16
N SER A 243 -19.32 -4.19 3.55
CA SER A 243 -19.68 -4.02 4.97
C SER A 243 -19.97 -5.35 5.68
N LYS A 244 -20.44 -6.37 4.96
CA LYS A 244 -20.56 -7.74 5.50
C LYS A 244 -19.18 -8.35 5.76
N LEU A 245 -18.27 -8.30 4.79
CA LEU A 245 -16.92 -8.83 4.96
C LEU A 245 -16.15 -8.13 6.09
N GLN A 246 -16.30 -6.81 6.24
CA GLN A 246 -15.68 -6.07 7.36
C GLN A 246 -16.16 -6.57 8.72
N ARG A 247 -17.47 -6.83 8.87
CA ARG A 247 -18.03 -7.37 10.12
C ARG A 247 -17.51 -8.77 10.42
N GLU A 248 -17.37 -9.61 9.40
CA GLU A 248 -16.82 -10.97 9.53
C GLU A 248 -15.32 -10.95 9.89
N ASP A 249 -14.55 -10.00 9.35
CA ASP A 249 -13.12 -9.84 9.67
C ASP A 249 -12.91 -9.29 11.09
N MET A 250 -13.73 -8.32 11.52
CA MET A 250 -13.71 -7.80 12.89
C MET A 250 -14.15 -8.83 13.95
N GLY A 251 -14.94 -9.83 13.57
CA GLY A 251 -15.37 -10.93 14.45
C GLY A 251 -14.35 -12.06 14.62
N ARG A 252 -13.21 -12.04 13.90
CA ARG A 252 -12.18 -13.08 13.99
C ARG A 252 -11.04 -12.65 14.92
N PRO A 253 -10.85 -13.29 16.10
CA PRO A 253 -9.68 -13.03 16.93
C PRO A 253 -8.42 -13.54 16.22
N GLY A 254 -7.39 -12.70 16.04
CA GLY A 254 -6.04 -13.14 15.66
C GLY A 254 -5.35 -12.47 14.46
N ARG A 255 -5.85 -11.33 13.94
CA ARG A 255 -5.10 -10.52 12.95
C ARG A 255 -5.09 -9.04 13.36
N ARG A 256 -4.40 -8.73 14.46
CA ARG A 256 -3.91 -7.38 14.75
C ARG A 256 -2.42 -7.33 14.49
#